data_AF-A0A1D6FMB0-F1
#
_entry.id   AF-A0A1D6FMB0-F1
#
_cell.length_a   1.000
_cell.length_b   1.000
_cell.length_c   1.000
_cell.angle_alpha   90.00
_cell.angle_beta   90.00
_cell.angle_gamma   90.00
#
_symmetry.space_group_name_H-M   'P 1'
#
loop_
_entity.id
_entity.type
_entity.pdbx_description
1 polymer ?
#
loop_
_entity_poly.entity_id
_entity_poly.type
_entity_poly.pdbx_seq_one_letter_code
_entity_poly.pdbx_strand_id
1 'polypeptide(L)'
;MHGGLSPEWTSLDQIKDIERPAEIPDYGLLCDLLWSDPSPDGEGWGESDRGVSCTFGADKLVEFLEKNDLDLICRAHQVVEDGYEFFAQRRLVTIFSAPNYCGEFDNAGALLSIDESLMCSFQILKPTDMGPPHARKQIPNKPARG
;
A
#
# COMPACT_ATOMS: atom_id res chain seq x y z
N MET A 1 3.65 6.23 -1.57
CA MET A 1 2.20 6.49 -1.34
C MET A 1 1.60 5.34 -0.53
N HIS A 2 0.32 5.36 -0.14
CA HIS A 2 -0.28 4.22 0.59
C HIS A 2 -0.86 3.18 -0.36
N GLY A 3 -1.81 3.60 -1.20
CA GLY A 3 -2.47 2.85 -2.27
C GLY A 3 -1.52 2.63 -3.44
N GLY A 4 -1.88 3.13 -4.61
CA GLY A 4 -1.02 3.04 -5.79
C GLY A 4 -1.36 4.11 -6.80
N LEU A 5 -1.29 3.76 -8.09
CA LEU A 5 -1.50 4.71 -9.17
C LEU A 5 -2.97 5.02 -9.39
N SER A 6 -3.25 6.09 -10.13
CA SER A 6 -4.60 6.50 -10.53
C SER A 6 -4.66 6.74 -12.03
N PRO A 7 -5.74 6.33 -12.72
CA PRO A 7 -5.96 6.69 -14.12
C PRO A 7 -6.12 8.19 -14.33
N GLU A 8 -6.45 8.95 -13.27
CA GLU A 8 -6.59 10.41 -13.29
C GLU A 8 -5.27 11.14 -12.98
N TRP A 9 -4.20 10.41 -12.65
CA TRP A 9 -2.91 11.00 -12.30
C TRP A 9 -2.05 11.29 -13.54
N THR A 10 -2.26 12.47 -14.10
CA THR A 10 -1.59 12.95 -15.30
C THR A 10 -0.32 13.76 -15.02
N SER A 11 -0.19 14.37 -13.85
CA SER A 11 0.98 15.16 -13.41
C SER A 11 1.23 15.03 -11.91
N LEU A 12 2.51 14.94 -11.50
CA LEU A 12 2.90 14.92 -10.08
C LEU A 12 2.40 16.17 -9.31
N ASP A 13 2.20 17.29 -10.00
CA ASP A 13 1.72 18.53 -9.37
C ASP A 13 0.27 18.43 -8.90
N GLN A 14 -0.55 17.54 -9.48
CA GLN A 14 -1.94 17.35 -9.03
C GLN A 14 -2.04 16.95 -7.55
N ILE A 15 -1.01 16.29 -7.00
CA ILE A 15 -0.97 15.96 -5.56
C ILE A 15 -0.80 17.23 -4.71
N LYS A 16 -0.03 18.21 -5.19
CA LYS A 16 0.20 19.48 -4.48
C LYS A 16 -1.05 20.34 -4.41
N ASP A 17 -1.92 20.20 -5.40
CA ASP A 17 -3.16 20.95 -5.55
C ASP A 17 -4.32 20.37 -4.72
N ILE A 18 -4.13 19.24 -4.03
CA ILE A 18 -5.14 18.68 -3.12
C ILE A 18 -5.27 19.62 -1.91
N GLU A 19 -6.39 20.33 -1.85
CA GLU A 19 -6.73 21.20 -0.72
C GLU A 19 -6.83 20.40 0.58
N ARG A 20 -6.35 20.98 1.68
CA ARG A 20 -6.38 20.34 3.01
C ARG A 20 -7.00 21.29 4.04
N PRO A 21 -7.84 20.78 4.97
CA PRO A 21 -8.18 19.37 5.18
C PRO A 21 -9.13 18.81 4.10
N ALA A 22 -9.00 17.52 3.80
CA ALA A 22 -9.85 16.81 2.84
C ALA A 22 -10.44 15.55 3.48
N GLU A 23 -11.71 15.26 3.19
CA GLU A 23 -12.27 13.92 3.34
C GLU A 23 -11.85 13.06 2.14
N ILE A 24 -11.72 11.75 2.35
CA ILE A 24 -11.39 10.84 1.24
C ILE A 24 -12.66 10.66 0.40
N PRO A 25 -12.67 11.07 -0.88
CA PRO A 25 -13.83 10.89 -1.75
C PRO A 25 -14.02 9.41 -2.11
N ASP A 26 -15.21 9.06 -2.59
CA ASP A 26 -15.52 7.69 -3.04
C ASP A 26 -14.77 7.30 -4.33
N TYR A 27 -14.35 8.29 -5.13
CA TYR A 27 -13.66 8.10 -6.41
C TYR A 27 -12.67 9.24 -6.69
N GLY A 28 -11.85 9.04 -7.73
CA GLY A 28 -10.89 10.01 -8.24
C GLY A 28 -9.53 9.96 -7.56
N LEU A 29 -8.64 10.87 -7.95
CA LEU A 29 -7.21 10.83 -7.59
C LEU A 29 -6.93 10.53 -6.11
N LEU A 30 -7.53 11.27 -5.16
CA LEU A 30 -7.24 11.06 -3.74
C LEU A 30 -7.69 9.67 -3.24
N CYS A 31 -8.81 9.15 -3.75
CA CYS A 31 -9.26 7.79 -3.44
C CYS A 31 -8.23 6.77 -3.94
N ASP A 32 -7.81 6.90 -5.20
CA ASP A 32 -6.90 5.96 -5.85
C ASP A 32 -5.50 5.93 -5.23
N LEU A 33 -4.95 7.09 -4.88
CA LEU A 33 -3.65 7.20 -4.18
C LEU A 33 -3.62 6.43 -2.84
N LEU A 34 -4.80 6.14 -2.27
CA LEU A 34 -4.99 5.43 -1.00
C LEU A 34 -5.47 3.99 -1.17
N TRP A 35 -6.22 3.67 -2.23
CA TRP A 35 -6.96 2.40 -2.32
C TRP A 35 -6.61 1.53 -3.53
N SER A 36 -5.89 2.03 -4.53
CA SER A 36 -5.55 1.19 -5.69
C SER A 36 -4.44 0.18 -5.39
N ASP A 37 -4.46 -0.94 -6.12
CA ASP A 37 -3.53 -2.06 -5.94
C ASP A 37 -2.88 -2.51 -7.27
N PRO A 38 -1.60 -2.94 -7.26
CA PRO A 38 -1.00 -3.61 -8.40
C PRO A 38 -1.66 -4.97 -8.65
N SER A 39 -1.82 -5.36 -9.92
CA SER A 39 -2.35 -6.66 -10.35
C SER A 39 -1.29 -7.45 -11.14
N PRO A 40 -0.74 -8.56 -10.59
CA PRO A 40 0.24 -9.41 -11.29
C PRO A 40 -0.25 -10.02 -12.59
N ASP A 41 -1.53 -10.39 -12.64
CA ASP A 41 -2.14 -11.08 -13.78
C ASP A 41 -2.90 -10.11 -14.71
N GLY A 42 -2.98 -8.83 -14.35
CA GLY A 42 -3.72 -7.80 -15.08
C GLY A 42 -2.85 -6.96 -16.02
N GLU A 43 -3.44 -6.53 -17.14
CA GLU A 43 -2.88 -5.52 -18.06
C GLU A 43 -3.75 -4.25 -17.99
N GLY A 44 -3.13 -3.07 -18.00
CA GLY A 44 -3.85 -1.81 -17.98
C GLY A 44 -4.47 -1.48 -16.63
N TRP A 45 -5.67 -0.90 -16.65
CA TRP A 45 -6.47 -0.60 -15.46
C TRP A 45 -7.56 -1.66 -15.31
N GLY A 46 -7.78 -2.13 -14.09
CA GLY A 46 -8.81 -3.12 -13.76
C GLY A 46 -9.72 -2.67 -12.62
N GLU A 47 -10.81 -3.40 -12.41
CA GLU A 47 -11.65 -3.22 -11.22
C GLU A 47 -10.94 -3.77 -9.97
N SER A 48 -11.29 -3.21 -8.81
CA SER A 48 -10.76 -3.67 -7.52
C SER A 48 -11.75 -4.59 -6.84
N ASP A 49 -11.32 -5.80 -6.49
CA ASP A 49 -12.11 -6.76 -5.71
C ASP A 49 -12.42 -6.27 -4.28
N ARG A 50 -11.76 -5.18 -3.84
CA ARG A 50 -12.05 -4.51 -2.57
C ARG A 50 -13.30 -3.65 -2.63
N GLY A 51 -13.87 -3.43 -3.82
CA GLY A 51 -15.06 -2.59 -4.03
C GLY A 51 -14.77 -1.09 -3.95
N VAL A 52 -13.49 -0.68 -3.97
CA VAL A 52 -13.06 0.73 -3.96
C VAL A 52 -11.85 0.90 -4.87
N SER A 53 -11.82 2.02 -5.60
CA SER A 53 -10.77 2.34 -6.57
C SER A 53 -10.60 1.25 -7.65
N CYS A 54 -9.36 1.06 -8.13
CA CYS A 54 -9.00 0.25 -9.28
C CYS A 54 -7.75 -0.60 -9.00
N THR A 55 -7.46 -1.52 -9.92
CA THR A 55 -6.17 -2.20 -10.00
C THR A 55 -5.37 -1.70 -11.19
N PHE A 56 -4.04 -1.89 -11.18
CA PHE A 56 -3.17 -1.50 -12.30
C PHE A 56 -2.10 -2.56 -12.59
N GLY A 57 -1.88 -2.81 -13.88
CA GLY A 57 -0.87 -3.74 -14.38
C GLY A 57 0.55 -3.17 -14.37
N ALA A 58 1.51 -4.05 -14.69
CA ALA A 58 2.92 -3.68 -14.77
C ALA A 58 3.19 -2.64 -15.87
N ASP A 59 2.41 -2.66 -16.95
CA ASP A 59 2.47 -1.70 -18.05
C ASP A 59 2.17 -0.27 -17.56
N LYS A 60 1.13 -0.09 -16.73
CA LYS A 60 0.77 1.23 -16.18
C LYS A 60 1.77 1.75 -15.17
N LEU A 61 2.37 0.85 -14.40
CA LEU A 61 3.47 1.21 -13.52
C LEU A 61 4.70 1.69 -14.30
N VAL A 62 5.11 0.95 -15.33
CA VAL A 62 6.29 1.31 -16.13
C VAL A 62 6.04 2.61 -16.89
N GLU A 63 4.88 2.76 -17.54
CA GLU A 63 4.47 3.99 -18.21
C GLU A 63 4.55 5.20 -17.28
N PHE A 64 4.02 5.06 -16.05
CA PHE A 64 4.05 6.13 -15.05
C PHE A 64 5.47 6.50 -14.63
N LEU A 65 6.32 5.50 -14.36
CA LEU A 65 7.69 5.73 -13.91
C LEU A 65 8.55 6.39 -14.99
N GLU A 66 8.46 5.91 -16.23
CA GLU A 66 9.20 6.47 -17.36
C GLU A 66 8.77 7.91 -17.66
N LYS A 67 7.46 8.18 -17.65
CA LYS A 67 6.92 9.53 -17.88
C LYS A 67 7.42 10.55 -16.86
N ASN A 68 7.63 10.13 -15.62
CA ASN A 68 7.97 11.01 -14.50
C ASN A 68 9.45 10.95 -14.09
N ASP A 69 10.30 10.24 -14.84
CA ASP A 69 11.72 10.03 -14.54
C ASP A 69 11.96 9.50 -13.11
N LEU A 70 11.25 8.42 -12.77
CA LEU A 70 11.31 7.76 -11.47
C LEU A 70 11.74 6.29 -11.60
N ASP A 71 12.46 5.79 -10.60
CA ASP A 71 12.94 4.40 -10.58
C ASP A 71 11.98 3.42 -9.88
N LEU A 72 11.32 3.87 -8.81
CA LEU A 72 10.62 2.98 -7.87
C LEU A 72 9.37 3.64 -7.29
N ILE A 73 8.25 2.92 -7.26
CA ILE A 73 7.13 3.21 -6.36
C ILE A 73 7.29 2.43 -5.06
N CYS A 74 7.32 3.12 -3.92
CA CYS A 74 7.17 2.51 -2.60
C CYS A 74 5.74 2.72 -2.07
N ARG A 75 5.07 1.62 -1.71
CA ARG A 75 3.67 1.62 -1.26
C ARG A 75 3.39 0.62 -0.12
N ALA A 76 2.16 0.60 0.41
CA ALA A 76 1.76 -0.27 1.54
C ALA A 76 0.47 -1.07 1.26
N HIS A 77 -0.60 -0.89 2.05
CA HIS A 77 -1.98 -1.41 1.88
C HIS A 77 -2.21 -2.94 1.82
N GLN A 78 -1.44 -3.69 1.03
CA GLN A 78 -1.55 -5.15 0.91
C GLN A 78 -0.66 -5.84 1.95
N VAL A 79 -1.23 -6.80 2.67
CA VAL A 79 -0.47 -7.71 3.53
C VAL A 79 0.34 -8.64 2.62
N VAL A 80 1.64 -8.76 2.88
CA VAL A 80 2.56 -9.62 2.11
C VAL A 80 3.38 -10.46 3.08
N GLU A 81 3.71 -11.69 2.69
CA GLU A 81 4.24 -12.75 3.57
C GLU A 81 5.50 -12.31 4.33
N ASP A 82 6.51 -11.80 3.63
CA ASP A 82 7.78 -11.37 4.24
C ASP A 82 7.75 -9.91 4.75
N GLY A 83 6.58 -9.26 4.75
CA GLY A 83 6.44 -7.84 5.06
C GLY A 83 6.93 -6.91 3.95
N TYR A 84 7.56 -7.42 2.88
CA TYR A 84 7.79 -6.69 1.65
C TYR A 84 7.60 -7.59 0.43
N GLU A 85 7.23 -7.00 -0.71
CA GLU A 85 7.11 -7.71 -1.98
C GLU A 85 7.45 -6.78 -3.14
N PHE A 86 8.23 -7.27 -4.12
CA PHE A 86 8.53 -6.54 -5.34
C PHE A 86 7.55 -6.90 -6.46
N PHE A 87 7.19 -5.89 -7.25
CA PHE A 87 6.36 -6.01 -8.44
C PHE A 87 7.07 -5.41 -9.66
N ALA A 88 6.68 -5.88 -10.86
CA ALA A 88 7.14 -5.40 -12.16
C ALA A 88 8.67 -5.21 -12.24
N GLN A 89 9.44 -6.29 -12.12
CA GLN A 89 10.92 -6.25 -12.21
C GLN A 89 11.55 -5.28 -11.18
N ARG A 90 10.99 -5.25 -9.96
CA ARG A 90 11.44 -4.42 -8.83
C ARG A 90 11.22 -2.91 -9.04
N ARG A 91 10.28 -2.53 -9.91
CA ARG A 91 9.89 -1.14 -10.15
C ARG A 91 8.80 -0.65 -9.18
N LEU A 92 8.18 -1.55 -8.42
CA LEU A 92 7.36 -1.21 -7.27
C LEU A 92 7.69 -2.15 -6.11
N VAL A 93 7.65 -1.61 -4.89
CA VAL A 93 7.75 -2.37 -3.65
C VAL A 93 6.55 -2.08 -2.75
N THR A 94 5.90 -3.14 -2.30
CA THR A 94 4.91 -3.12 -1.23
C THR A 94 5.64 -3.35 0.10
N ILE A 95 5.38 -2.51 1.10
CA ILE A 95 5.88 -2.63 2.47
C ILE A 95 4.70 -2.76 3.42
N PHE A 96 4.71 -3.82 4.22
CA PHE A 96 3.75 -4.06 5.28
C PHE A 96 4.50 -4.26 6.60
N SER A 97 4.20 -3.45 7.62
CA SER A 97 5.01 -3.36 8.84
C SER A 97 4.31 -3.91 10.10
N ALA A 98 3.12 -4.49 9.96
CA ALA A 98 2.39 -5.12 11.06
C ALA A 98 2.55 -6.66 10.98
N PRO A 99 3.49 -7.27 11.74
CA PRO A 99 3.62 -8.72 11.77
C PRO A 99 2.40 -9.38 12.42
N ASN A 100 2.09 -10.60 12.01
CA ASN A 100 0.91 -11.34 12.45
C ASN A 100 -0.37 -10.50 12.34
N TYR A 101 -0.62 -9.98 11.14
CA TYR A 101 -1.71 -9.04 10.93
C TYR A 101 -3.03 -9.63 11.41
N CYS A 102 -3.81 -8.83 12.15
CA CYS A 102 -5.06 -9.24 12.82
C CYS A 102 -4.98 -10.47 13.75
N GLY A 103 -3.81 -11.07 13.98
CA GLY A 103 -3.69 -12.36 14.67
C GLY A 103 -4.09 -13.56 13.81
N GLU A 104 -4.29 -13.36 12.50
CA GLU A 104 -4.83 -14.37 11.56
C GLU A 104 -3.83 -14.74 10.47
N PHE A 105 -2.91 -13.82 10.15
CA PHE A 105 -1.85 -14.02 9.17
C PHE A 105 -0.55 -14.40 9.88
N ASP A 106 0.33 -15.17 9.24
CA ASP A 106 1.69 -15.44 9.76
C ASP A 106 2.74 -14.55 9.09
N ASN A 107 2.31 -13.39 8.57
CA ASN A 107 3.19 -12.49 7.84
C ASN A 107 4.21 -11.82 8.76
N ALA A 108 5.42 -11.59 8.26
CA ALA A 108 6.36 -10.68 8.87
C ALA A 108 5.97 -9.21 8.62
N GLY A 109 6.55 -8.31 9.40
CA GLY A 109 6.63 -6.90 9.09
C GLY A 109 7.97 -6.59 8.42
N ALA A 110 8.03 -5.56 7.57
CA ALA A 110 9.29 -5.04 7.06
C ALA A 110 9.42 -3.52 7.23
N LEU A 111 10.66 -3.05 7.27
CA LEU A 111 11.03 -1.65 7.12
C LEU A 111 11.97 -1.50 5.93
N LEU A 112 11.69 -0.55 5.04
CA LEU A 112 12.57 -0.16 3.95
C LEU A 112 13.52 0.96 4.43
N SER A 113 14.82 0.73 4.29
CA SER A 113 15.87 1.74 4.48
C SER A 113 16.46 2.12 3.12
N ILE A 114 16.51 3.42 2.83
CA ILE A 114 17.09 3.97 1.59
C ILE A 114 18.24 4.88 2.01
N ASP A 115 19.45 4.61 1.53
CA ASP A 115 20.64 5.42 1.84
C ASP A 115 20.87 6.56 0.83
N GLU A 116 21.95 7.32 1.03
CA GLU A 116 22.32 8.46 0.17
C GLU A 116 22.63 8.06 -1.29
N SER A 117 22.96 6.80 -1.54
CA SER A 117 23.17 6.24 -2.88
C SER A 117 21.88 5.69 -3.50
N LEU A 118 20.73 5.89 -2.83
CA LEU A 118 19.43 5.33 -3.16
C LEU A 118 19.39 3.79 -3.09
N MET A 119 20.34 3.17 -2.38
CA MET A 119 20.34 1.74 -2.19
C MET A 119 19.24 1.34 -1.20
N CYS A 120 18.36 0.44 -1.64
CA CYS A 120 17.25 -0.08 -0.85
C CYS A 120 17.66 -1.34 -0.08
N SER A 121 17.46 -1.34 1.24
CA SER A 121 17.65 -2.50 2.12
C SER A 121 16.45 -2.71 3.04
N PHE A 122 16.24 -3.95 3.50
CA PHE A 122 15.06 -4.33 4.27
C PHE A 122 15.44 -4.87 5.64
N GLN A 123 14.72 -4.44 6.68
CA GLN A 123 14.76 -5.04 8.01
C GLN A 123 13.45 -5.79 8.24
N ILE A 124 13.54 -7.09 8.54
CA ILE A 124 12.37 -7.97 8.69
C ILE A 124 12.10 -8.22 10.17
N LEU A 125 10.85 -7.98 10.57
CA LEU A 125 10.30 -8.22 11.90
C LEU A 125 9.39 -9.44 11.83
N LYS A 126 9.89 -10.62 12.19
CA LYS A 126 9.07 -11.82 12.25
C LYS A 126 8.01 -11.70 13.37
N PRO A 127 6.84 -12.36 13.22
CA PRO A 127 5.92 -12.57 14.33
C PRO A 127 6.70 -13.12 15.53
N THR A 128 6.59 -12.46 16.67
CA THR A 128 7.04 -13.09 17.92
C THR A 128 6.04 -14.18 18.28
N ASP A 129 6.53 -15.33 18.72
CA ASP A 129 5.74 -16.28 19.50
C ASP A 129 5.27 -15.54 20.76
N MET A 130 4.11 -14.90 20.65
CA MET A 130 3.41 -14.41 21.80
C MET A 130 3.07 -15.68 22.59
N GLY A 131 3.79 -15.90 23.69
CA GLY A 131 3.26 -16.70 24.81
C GLY A 131 1.81 -16.28 25.09
N PRO A 132 1.04 -17.12 25.81
CA PRO A 132 -0.43 -17.11 25.80
C PRO A 132 -0.99 -15.68 25.78
N PRO A 133 -1.93 -15.39 24.86
CA PRO A 133 -2.28 -14.04 24.47
C PRO A 133 -2.42 -13.16 25.70
N HIS A 134 -1.58 -12.12 25.80
CA HIS A 134 -1.78 -11.09 26.81
C HIS A 134 -3.25 -10.71 26.77
N ALA A 135 -3.94 -10.99 27.88
CA ALA A 135 -5.39 -10.98 27.97
C ALA A 135 -5.94 -9.77 27.23
N ARG A 136 -6.68 -10.03 26.13
CA ARG A 136 -7.43 -9.00 25.41
C ARG A 136 -8.20 -8.21 26.47
N LYS A 137 -7.77 -6.98 26.78
CA LYS A 137 -8.62 -6.07 27.55
C LYS A 137 -9.82 -5.84 26.65
N GLN A 138 -10.95 -6.47 26.99
CA GLN A 138 -12.22 -6.20 26.32
C GLN A 138 -12.44 -4.69 26.38
N ILE A 139 -12.42 -4.06 25.21
CA ILE A 139 -12.88 -2.68 25.08
C ILE A 139 -14.39 -2.76 25.35
N PRO A 140 -14.92 -2.04 26.36
CA PRO A 140 -16.35 -2.11 26.64
C PRO A 140 -17.14 -1.62 25.43
N ASN A 141 -18.09 -2.42 24.95
CA ASN A 141 -19.01 -2.00 23.90
C ASN A 141 -19.72 -0.72 24.34
N LYS A 142 -19.52 0.37 23.60
CA LYS A 142 -20.33 1.59 23.74
C LYS A 142 -21.75 1.24 23.30
N PRO A 143 -22.80 1.57 24.08
CA PRO A 143 -24.17 1.37 23.63
C PRO A 143 -24.46 2.26 22.41
N ALA A 144 -25.15 1.69 21.43
CA ALA A 144 -25.68 2.43 20.29
C ALA A 144 -26.59 3.55 20.80
N ARG A 145 -26.37 4.78 20.34
CA ARG A 145 -27.32 5.88 20.57
C ARG A 145 -28.54 5.62 19.69
N GLY A 146 -29.72 5.57 20.30
CA GLY A 146 -31.01 5.59 19.62
C GLY A 146 -31.40 7.00 19.15
#